data_AF-A0A059CJ03-F1
#
_entry.id   AF-A0A059CJ03-F1
#
_cell.length_a   1.000
_cell.length_b   1.000
_cell.length_c   1.000
_cell.angle_alpha   90.00
_cell.angle_beta   90.00
_cell.angle_gamma   90.00
#
_symmetry.space_group_name_H-M   'P 1'
#
loop_
_entity.id
_entity.type
_entity.pdbx_description
1 polymer ?
#
loop_
_entity_poly.entity_id
_entity_poly.type
_entity_poly.pdbx_seq_one_letter_code
_entity_poly.pdbx_strand_id
1 'polypeptide(L)'
;MEKLEELDAMGCKNLGGEILIDGLSSLRILRLGWTSISGFSNGFDKLSRLDKLEELDVSECKNLEGEIPINGLSSLKILRLSGSSISGFLDGFDKLSFLEELQL
;
A
#
# COMPACT_ATOMS: atom_id res chain seq x y z
N MET A 1 -14.77 -2.96 -20.15
CA MET A 1 -13.35 -3.03 -19.74
C MET A 1 -13.34 -3.41 -18.28
N GLU A 2 -12.75 -4.54 -17.95
CA GLU A 2 -12.60 -4.98 -16.56
C GLU A 2 -11.59 -4.06 -15.86
N LYS A 3 -11.92 -3.60 -14.65
CA LYS A 3 -11.03 -2.79 -13.83
C LYS A 3 -10.21 -3.72 -12.95
N LEU A 4 -8.93 -3.43 -12.77
CA LEU A 4 -8.06 -4.25 -11.91
C LEU A 4 -8.50 -4.14 -10.45
N GLU A 5 -8.79 -5.29 -9.82
CA GLU A 5 -9.15 -5.38 -8.40
C GLU A 5 -8.01 -5.92 -7.53
N GLU A 6 -7.08 -6.69 -8.11
CA GLU A 6 -5.96 -7.29 -7.40
C GLU A 6 -4.66 -7.06 -8.19
N LEU A 7 -3.65 -6.55 -7.49
CA LEU A 7 -2.28 -6.45 -7.96
C LEU A 7 -1.41 -7.20 -6.97
N ASP A 8 -0.92 -8.37 -7.37
CA ASP A 8 -0.01 -9.20 -6.59
C ASP A 8 1.31 -9.35 -7.34
N ALA A 9 2.36 -8.78 -6.76
CA ALA A 9 3.74 -8.89 -7.20
C ALA A 9 4.64 -9.42 -6.07
N MET A 10 4.08 -10.11 -5.08
CA MET A 10 4.82 -10.60 -3.93
C MET A 10 6.01 -11.47 -4.37
N GLY A 11 7.19 -11.19 -3.82
CA GLY A 11 8.42 -11.91 -4.12
C GLY A 11 9.06 -11.58 -5.48
N CYS A 12 8.53 -10.61 -6.23
CA CYS A 12 9.16 -10.10 -7.45
C CYS A 12 10.39 -9.25 -7.10
N LYS A 13 11.50 -9.90 -6.72
CA LYS A 13 12.72 -9.23 -6.21
C LYS A 13 13.34 -8.21 -7.18
N ASN A 14 13.12 -8.39 -8.49
CA ASN A 14 13.59 -7.47 -9.53
C ASN A 14 12.63 -6.30 -9.79
N LEU A 15 11.41 -6.33 -9.24
CA LEU A 15 10.50 -5.19 -9.28
C LEU A 15 11.02 -4.14 -8.31
N GLY A 16 11.47 -3.00 -8.84
CA GLY A 16 12.07 -1.93 -8.07
C GLY A 16 11.79 -0.56 -8.66
N GLY A 17 12.34 0.46 -8.02
CA GLY A 17 12.03 1.85 -8.36
C GLY A 17 10.61 2.23 -7.93
N GLU A 18 10.06 3.24 -8.57
CA GLU A 18 8.72 3.72 -8.29
C GLU A 18 7.67 3.00 -9.15
N ILE A 19 6.55 2.65 -8.53
CA ILE A 19 5.41 2.03 -9.22
C ILE A 19 4.27 3.02 -9.43
N LEU A 20 3.59 2.92 -10.58
CA LEU A 20 2.44 3.75 -10.90
C LEU A 20 1.14 3.03 -10.51
N ILE A 21 0.38 3.63 -9.59
CA ILE A 21 -0.93 3.13 -9.15
C ILE A 21 -2.09 4.05 -9.56
N ASP A 22 -1.82 5.06 -10.39
CA ASP A 22 -2.84 6.00 -10.86
C ASP A 22 -3.91 5.29 -11.70
N GLY A 23 -5.17 5.62 -11.42
CA GLY A 23 -6.31 5.05 -12.12
C GLY A 23 -6.77 3.68 -11.59
N LEU A 24 -6.05 3.06 -10.66
CA LEU A 24 -6.43 1.78 -10.02
C LEU A 24 -7.55 1.94 -8.98
N SER A 25 -8.56 2.77 -9.26
CA SER A 25 -9.71 3.09 -8.39
C SER A 25 -10.63 1.92 -8.02
N SER A 26 -10.36 0.71 -8.52
CA SER A 26 -11.11 -0.51 -8.16
C SER A 26 -10.24 -1.52 -7.42
N LEU A 27 -8.98 -1.18 -7.13
CA LEU A 27 -8.06 -2.04 -6.43
C LEU A 27 -8.53 -2.27 -5.00
N ARG A 28 -8.60 -3.54 -4.63
CA ARG A 28 -8.96 -4.04 -3.31
C ARG A 28 -7.77 -4.71 -2.63
N ILE A 29 -6.86 -5.29 -3.41
CA ILE A 29 -5.69 -5.99 -2.91
C ILE A 29 -4.43 -5.44 -3.60
N LEU A 30 -3.48 -4.99 -2.80
CA LEU A 30 -2.15 -4.58 -3.26
C LEU A 30 -1.08 -5.33 -2.45
N ARG A 31 -0.48 -6.34 -3.07
CA ARG A 31 0.63 -7.11 -2.48
C ARG A 31 1.92 -6.87 -3.24
N LEU A 32 2.87 -6.27 -2.56
CA LEU A 32 4.18 -5.89 -3.06
C LEU A 32 5.30 -6.40 -2.16
N GLY A 33 4.98 -7.22 -1.15
CA GLY A 33 5.96 -7.70 -0.20
C GLY A 33 7.14 -8.41 -0.87
N TRP A 34 8.33 -8.30 -0.27
CA TRP A 34 9.57 -8.89 -0.80
C TRP A 34 9.98 -8.38 -2.20
N THR A 35 9.58 -7.16 -2.55
CA THR A 35 10.05 -6.46 -3.76
C THR A 35 11.14 -5.44 -3.41
N SER A 36 11.76 -4.85 -4.42
CA SER A 36 12.79 -3.80 -4.27
C SER A 36 12.23 -2.39 -4.55
N ILE A 37 10.91 -2.20 -4.51
CA ILE A 37 10.27 -0.91 -4.76
C ILE A 37 10.76 0.14 -3.78
N SER A 38 10.91 1.37 -4.26
CA SER A 38 11.34 2.52 -3.46
C SER A 38 10.24 3.54 -3.22
N GLY A 39 9.09 3.39 -3.87
CA GLY A 39 7.98 4.33 -3.74
C GLY A 39 6.91 4.17 -4.80
N PHE A 40 6.04 5.18 -4.86
CA PHE A 40 5.00 5.31 -5.88
C PHE A 40 5.30 6.56 -6.72
N SER A 41 5.10 6.51 -8.04
CA SER A 41 5.53 7.60 -8.95
C SER A 41 4.88 8.96 -8.72
N ASN A 42 3.82 9.00 -7.92
CA ASN A 42 3.11 10.22 -7.54
C ASN A 42 3.07 10.40 -6.01
N GLY A 43 4.01 9.78 -5.31
CA GLY A 43 4.07 9.73 -3.85
C GLY A 43 2.96 8.88 -3.22
N PHE A 44 3.01 8.76 -1.91
CA PHE A 44 2.01 8.03 -1.13
C PHE A 44 0.61 8.69 -1.15
N ASP A 45 0.51 9.96 -1.53
CA ASP A 45 -0.77 10.68 -1.64
C ASP A 45 -1.79 9.97 -2.53
N LYS A 46 -1.34 9.27 -3.59
CA LYS A 46 -2.25 8.50 -4.45
C LYS A 46 -2.76 7.23 -3.79
N LEU A 47 -2.01 6.66 -2.86
CA LEU A 47 -2.44 5.51 -2.10
C LEU A 47 -3.73 5.84 -1.32
N SER A 48 -3.82 7.04 -0.74
CA SER A 48 -5.04 7.51 -0.05
C SER A 48 -6.28 7.61 -0.96
N ARG A 49 -6.13 7.56 -2.29
CA ARG A 49 -7.26 7.56 -3.24
C ARG A 49 -7.79 6.17 -3.54
N LEU A 50 -7.13 5.12 -3.03
CA LEU A 50 -7.59 3.74 -3.13
C LEU A 50 -8.58 3.45 -2.00
N ASP A 51 -9.73 4.12 -2.03
CA ASP A 51 -10.77 4.04 -1.01
C ASP A 51 -11.39 2.64 -0.85
N LYS A 52 -11.24 1.79 -1.86
CA LYS A 52 -11.66 0.38 -1.86
C LYS A 52 -10.57 -0.61 -1.45
N LEU A 53 -9.35 -0.12 -1.15
CA LEU A 53 -8.26 -1.00 -0.76
C LEU A 53 -8.59 -1.67 0.57
N GLU A 54 -8.62 -3.00 0.58
CA GLU A 54 -8.89 -3.84 1.74
C GLU A 54 -7.59 -4.44 2.29
N GLU A 55 -6.59 -4.67 1.44
CA GLU A 55 -5.30 -5.23 1.80
C GLU A 55 -4.14 -4.44 1.19
N LEU A 56 -3.22 -4.01 2.05
CA LEU A 56 -1.92 -3.45 1.69
C LEU A 56 -0.81 -4.27 2.35
N ASP A 57 -0.01 -4.95 1.52
CA ASP A 57 1.19 -5.65 1.94
C ASP A 57 2.41 -5.08 1.21
N VAL A 58 3.26 -4.37 1.95
CA VAL A 58 4.59 -3.91 1.52
C VAL A 58 5.67 -4.43 2.48
N SER A 59 5.44 -5.59 3.08
CA SER A 59 6.41 -6.23 3.98
C SER A 59 7.73 -6.52 3.27
N GLU A 60 8.85 -6.37 3.97
CA GLU A 60 10.21 -6.57 3.44
C GLU A 60 10.56 -5.67 2.22
N CYS A 61 9.78 -4.63 1.92
CA CYS A 61 10.14 -3.59 0.95
C CYS A 61 11.15 -2.62 1.57
N LYS A 62 12.42 -3.04 1.67
CA LYS A 62 13.49 -2.33 2.40
C LYS A 62 13.87 -0.96 1.85
N ASN A 63 13.54 -0.69 0.60
CA ASN A 63 13.79 0.62 -0.02
C ASN A 63 12.57 1.54 0.07
N LEU A 64 11.43 1.05 0.55
CA LEU A 64 10.20 1.81 0.66
C LEU A 64 10.22 2.57 1.99
N GLU A 65 10.43 3.89 1.90
CA GLU A 65 10.53 4.80 3.03
C GLU A 65 9.48 5.92 2.97
N GLY A 66 9.30 6.63 4.08
CA GLY A 66 8.35 7.75 4.19
C GLY A 66 7.11 7.41 4.99
N GLU A 67 6.13 8.32 4.96
CA GLU A 67 4.89 8.21 5.72
C GLU A 67 3.71 7.86 4.82
N ILE A 68 2.82 7.00 5.32
CA ILE A 68 1.62 6.59 4.59
C ILE A 68 0.42 7.46 5.00
N PRO A 69 -0.25 8.15 4.06
CA PRO A 69 -1.53 8.81 4.30
C PRO A 69 -2.66 7.78 4.34
N ILE A 70 -3.08 7.44 5.56
CA ILE A 70 -4.12 6.44 5.82
C ILE A 70 -5.54 7.02 5.83
N ASN A 71 -5.67 8.35 5.83
CA ASN A 71 -6.94 9.08 5.90
C ASN A 71 -7.98 8.70 4.83
N GLY A 72 -7.54 8.23 3.66
CA GLY A 72 -8.42 7.78 2.58
C GLY A 72 -8.53 6.26 2.40
N LEU A 73 -7.85 5.48 3.23
CA LEU A 73 -7.88 4.00 3.21
C LEU A 73 -9.02 3.45 4.09
N SER A 74 -10.24 3.98 3.90
CA SER A 74 -11.37 3.69 4.79
C SER A 74 -11.88 2.25 4.71
N SER A 75 -11.56 1.50 3.67
CA SER A 75 -11.93 0.08 3.54
C SER A 75 -10.83 -0.89 4.02
N LEU A 76 -9.70 -0.38 4.49
CA LEU A 76 -8.52 -1.19 4.79
C LEU A 76 -8.77 -2.11 5.98
N LYS A 77 -8.52 -3.41 5.78
CA LYS A 77 -8.66 -4.47 6.77
C LYS A 77 -7.32 -5.05 7.18
N ILE A 78 -6.40 -5.16 6.23
CA ILE A 78 -5.09 -5.77 6.44
C ILE A 78 -4.01 -4.77 6.03
N LEU A 79 -3.10 -4.48 6.97
CA LEU A 79 -1.95 -3.63 6.75
C LEU A 79 -0.67 -4.33 7.23
N ARG A 80 0.24 -4.61 6.29
CA ARG A 80 1.52 -5.28 6.56
C ARG A 80 2.69 -4.44 6.04
N LEU A 81 3.49 -3.93 6.97
CA LEU A 81 4.65 -3.06 6.73
C LEU A 81 5.96 -3.63 7.30
N SER A 82 5.90 -4.78 7.98
CA SER A 82 7.04 -5.37 8.68
C SER A 82 8.26 -5.53 7.77
N GLY A 83 9.42 -5.04 8.21
CA GLY A 83 10.66 -5.10 7.43
C GLY A 83 10.76 -4.09 6.27
N SER A 84 9.82 -3.15 6.16
CA SER A 84 9.97 -1.94 5.31
C SER A 84 10.67 -0.80 6.07
N SER A 85 10.96 0.30 5.38
CA SER A 85 11.54 1.53 5.96
C SER A 85 10.50 2.64 6.15
N ILE A 86 9.20 2.30 6.15
CA ILE A 86 8.12 3.26 6.42
C ILE A 86 8.29 3.84 7.83
N SER A 87 8.33 5.17 7.91
CA SER A 87 8.60 5.91 9.15
C SER A 87 7.35 6.13 10.01
N GLY A 88 6.16 5.91 9.44
CA GLY A 88 4.90 6.02 10.15
C GLY A 88 3.73 6.36 9.24
N PHE A 89 2.74 7.01 9.83
CA PHE A 89 1.47 7.34 9.19
C PHE A 89 1.18 8.82 9.38
N LEU A 90 0.63 9.46 8.34
CA LEU A 90 0.00 10.76 8.48
C LEU A 90 -1.35 10.56 9.18
N ASP A 91 -1.72 11.48 10.09
CA ASP A 91 -2.92 11.46 10.92
C ASP A 91 -4.16 10.82 10.26
N GLY A 92 -5.00 10.15 11.05
CA GLY A 92 -6.24 9.53 10.55
C GLY A 92 -6.43 8.07 10.91
N PHE A 93 -5.76 7.57 11.96
CA PHE A 93 -5.99 6.21 12.47
C PHE A 93 -7.45 5.98 12.88
N ASP A 94 -8.17 7.02 13.28
CA ASP A 94 -9.62 6.97 13.54
C ASP A 94 -10.45 6.61 12.30
N LYS A 95 -9.88 6.70 11.09
CA LYS A 95 -10.52 6.33 9.82
C LYS A 95 -10.34 4.87 9.43
N LEU A 96 -9.40 4.15 10.05
CA LEU A 96 -9.17 2.73 9.81
C LEU A 96 -10.17 1.87 10.60
N SER A 97 -11.47 2.15 10.46
CA SER A 97 -12.53 1.53 11.28
C SER A 97 -12.76 0.04 11.00
N PHE A 98 -12.24 -0.46 9.88
CA PHE A 98 -12.33 -1.86 9.47
C PHE A 98 -11.01 -2.61 9.60
N LEU A 99 -9.98 -2.00 10.22
CA LEU A 99 -8.68 -2.65 10.36
C LEU A 99 -8.79 -3.85 11.30
N GLU A 100 -8.52 -5.04 10.77
CA GLU A 100 -8.56 -6.32 11.45
C GLU A 100 -7.15 -6.84 11.76
N GLU A 101 -6.18 -6.52 10.90
CA GLU A 101 -4.79 -6.95 11.03
C GLU A 101 -3.82 -5.79 10.79
N LEU A 102 -2.89 -5.61 11.73
CA LEU A 102 -1.80 -4.64 11.66
C LEU A 102 -0.46 -5.32 11.97
N GLN A 103 0.46 -5.28 11.00
CA GLN A 103 1.85 -5.70 11.18
C GLN A 103 2.76 -4.54 10.78
N LEU A 104 3.58 -4.06 11.72
CA LEU A 104 4.51 -2.94 11.54
C LEU A 104 5.96 -3.41 11.51
#